data_AF-A0A1E1W2Z5-F1
#
_entry.id   AF-A0A1E1W2Z5-F1
#
_cell.length_a   1.000
_cell.length_b   1.000
_cell.length_c   1.000
_cell.angle_alpha   90.00
_cell.angle_beta   90.00
_cell.angle_gamma   90.00
#
_symmetry.space_group_name_H-M   'P 1'
#
loop_
_entity.id
_entity.type
_entity.pdbx_description
1 polymer ?
#
loop_
_entity_poly.entity_id
_entity_poly.type
_entity_poly.pdbx_seq_one_letter_code
_entity_poly.pdbx_strand_id
1 'polypeptide(L)'
;MKRKCLIEDVDGNLDSFEKKIRANFASTSNSTSATMHKNSIWYRSLLDAEKTCLKEDKIKKIHYKFDDGKEMVEEYNIDTQVLLRRAWKVKAKLGGEGKWDVEVGDPIPDGIPTNMEAADITERNDQPQLTRRNTRVNLEWRIRNLPYPIETYSVSANNDERRIIIRTTNKKYFKKLEVPELDRLNLPLEQANIQASHKYNTLIIVYKKPQPLLDMEKEWYEELKKVKAVKDIPDNCKAQ
;
A
#
# COMPACT_ATOMS: atom_id res chain seq x y z
N MET A 1 77.27 -32.05 2.96
CA MET A 1 77.63 -30.90 2.11
C MET A 1 76.37 -30.08 1.83
N LYS A 2 76.41 -28.77 2.13
CA LYS A 2 75.29 -27.82 2.03
C LYS A 2 74.82 -27.62 0.58
N ARG A 3 73.50 -27.53 0.37
CA ARG A 3 72.91 -26.59 -0.60
C ARG A 3 71.64 -25.97 0.00
N LYS A 4 71.68 -24.65 0.18
CA LYS A 4 70.53 -23.77 0.39
C LYS A 4 69.80 -23.62 -0.95
N CYS A 5 68.47 -23.54 -0.92
CA CYS A 5 67.69 -22.80 -1.92
C CYS A 5 66.75 -21.84 -1.18
N LEU A 6 66.77 -20.59 -1.61
CA LEU A 6 66.01 -19.44 -1.10
C LEU A 6 64.86 -19.18 -2.07
N ILE A 7 63.62 -19.11 -1.58
CA ILE A 7 62.48 -18.35 -2.14
C ILE A 7 61.64 -17.97 -0.91
N GLU A 8 61.91 -16.83 -0.27
CA GLU A 8 61.18 -15.55 -0.40
C GLU A 8 59.71 -15.64 0.03
N ASP A 9 59.47 -15.22 1.28
CA ASP A 9 58.16 -14.91 1.84
C ASP A 9 57.57 -13.69 1.11
N VAL A 10 56.46 -13.89 0.40
CA VAL A 10 55.57 -12.78 -0.04
C VAL A 10 54.37 -12.79 0.90
N ASP A 11 54.57 -12.27 2.10
CA ASP A 11 53.47 -11.80 2.96
C ASP A 11 52.99 -10.46 2.40
N GLY A 12 52.03 -10.54 1.47
CA GLY A 12 51.56 -9.40 0.69
C GLY A 12 50.07 -9.43 0.44
N ASN A 13 49.30 -8.90 1.40
CA ASN A 13 48.10 -8.11 1.13
C ASN A 13 46.86 -8.84 0.53
N LEU A 14 46.51 -10.04 1.03
CA LEU A 14 45.19 -10.62 0.74
C LEU A 14 44.07 -9.96 1.58
N ASP A 15 44.41 -9.57 2.81
CA ASP A 15 43.45 -9.13 3.82
C ASP A 15 42.87 -7.72 3.57
N SER A 16 43.62 -6.81 2.93
CA SER A 16 43.08 -5.49 2.55
C SER A 16 42.28 -5.54 1.24
N PHE A 17 42.55 -6.53 0.38
CA PHE A 17 41.80 -6.72 -0.86
C PHE A 17 40.41 -7.28 -0.56
N GLU A 18 40.29 -8.26 0.35
CA GLU A 18 39.00 -8.76 0.82
C GLU A 18 38.19 -7.71 1.59
N LYS A 19 38.84 -6.88 2.43
CA LYS A 19 38.18 -5.75 3.09
C LYS A 19 37.68 -4.69 2.09
N LYS A 20 38.44 -4.38 1.04
CA LYS A 20 37.99 -3.45 -0.02
C LYS A 20 36.83 -4.01 -0.83
N ILE A 21 36.83 -5.30 -1.14
CA ILE A 21 35.71 -5.95 -1.84
C ILE A 21 34.45 -5.93 -0.97
N ARG A 22 34.55 -6.26 0.33
CA ARG A 22 33.42 -6.20 1.26
C ARG A 22 32.89 -4.79 1.48
N ALA A 23 33.77 -3.78 1.57
CA ALA A 23 33.36 -2.38 1.72
C ALA A 23 32.66 -1.83 0.45
N ASN A 24 33.14 -2.19 -0.75
CA ASN A 24 32.55 -1.77 -2.02
C ASN A 24 31.23 -2.50 -2.34
N PHE A 25 31.06 -3.75 -1.89
CA PHE A 25 29.79 -4.47 -2.02
C PHE A 25 28.73 -3.95 -1.05
N ALA A 26 29.11 -3.56 0.17
CA ALA A 26 28.19 -3.00 1.16
C ALA A 26 27.70 -1.58 0.81
N SER A 27 28.48 -0.80 0.05
CA SER A 27 28.07 0.56 -0.39
C SER A 27 27.19 0.57 -1.64
N THR A 28 27.20 -0.50 -2.45
CA THR A 28 26.50 -0.55 -3.75
C THR A 28 25.12 -1.23 -3.66
N SER A 29 24.86 -2.02 -2.61
CA SER A 29 23.56 -2.69 -2.41
C SER A 29 22.46 -1.78 -1.85
N ASN A 30 22.81 -0.64 -1.24
CA ASN A 30 21.83 0.23 -0.59
C ASN A 30 21.20 1.27 -1.54
N SER A 31 21.83 1.59 -2.67
CA SER A 31 21.31 2.58 -3.62
C SER A 31 20.48 1.98 -4.76
N THR A 32 20.67 0.69 -5.06
CA THR A 32 19.98 0.03 -6.18
C THR A 32 18.54 -0.36 -5.85
N SER A 33 18.26 -0.80 -4.61
CA SER A 33 16.87 -1.09 -4.18
C SER A 33 16.04 0.17 -3.93
N ALA A 34 16.67 1.29 -3.54
CA ALA A 34 15.98 2.52 -3.14
C ALA A 34 15.21 3.22 -4.28
N THR A 35 15.42 2.83 -5.55
CA THR A 35 14.76 3.46 -6.70
C THR A 35 14.02 2.48 -7.62
N MET A 36 13.91 1.20 -7.27
CA MET A 36 13.24 0.22 -8.15
C MET A 36 11.75 0.49 -8.32
N HIS A 37 11.09 1.08 -7.31
CA HIS A 37 9.65 1.38 -7.39
C HIS A 37 9.31 2.40 -8.48
N LYS A 38 10.23 3.31 -8.84
CA LYS A 38 10.02 4.30 -9.92
C LYS A 38 9.81 3.65 -11.29
N ASN A 39 10.31 2.42 -11.45
CA ASN A 39 10.15 1.65 -12.67
C ASN A 39 8.89 0.77 -12.68
N SER A 40 8.14 0.72 -11.58
CA SER A 40 6.87 -0.02 -11.56
C SER A 40 5.85 0.63 -12.50
N ILE A 41 5.03 -0.20 -13.13
CA ILE A 41 3.92 0.25 -14.00
C ILE A 41 3.01 1.19 -13.21
N TRP A 42 2.76 0.84 -11.95
CA TRP A 42 1.96 1.64 -11.03
C TRP A 42 2.52 3.05 -10.84
N TYR A 43 3.79 3.18 -10.43
CA TYR A 43 4.38 4.49 -10.15
C TYR A 43 4.40 5.38 -11.39
N ARG A 44 4.71 4.80 -12.57
CA ARG A 44 4.66 5.52 -13.85
C ARG A 44 3.24 5.96 -14.20
N SER A 45 2.24 5.08 -14.07
CA SER A 45 0.85 5.46 -14.33
C SER A 45 0.39 6.61 -13.43
N LEU A 46 0.85 6.64 -12.18
CA LEU A 46 0.56 7.75 -11.29
C LEU A 46 1.29 9.00 -11.73
N LEU A 47 2.57 8.94 -12.11
CA LEU A 47 3.33 10.09 -12.62
C LEU A 47 2.70 10.70 -13.88
N ASP A 48 2.29 9.87 -14.83
CA ASP A 48 1.77 10.29 -16.13
C ASP A 48 0.34 10.83 -16.05
N ALA A 49 -0.45 10.37 -15.08
CA ALA A 49 -1.83 10.82 -14.90
C ALA A 49 -1.94 12.34 -14.68
N GLU A 50 -3.01 12.93 -15.22
CA GLU A 50 -3.41 14.29 -14.86
C GLU A 50 -3.83 14.32 -13.39
N LYS A 51 -3.33 15.29 -12.63
CA LYS A 51 -3.57 15.42 -11.19
C LYS A 51 -4.15 16.77 -10.86
N THR A 52 -5.24 16.77 -10.13
CA THR A 52 -5.76 17.97 -9.45
C THR A 52 -5.69 17.78 -7.95
N CYS A 53 -5.45 18.87 -7.23
CA CYS A 53 -5.30 18.85 -5.78
C CYS A 53 -6.32 19.78 -5.11
N LEU A 54 -7.00 19.27 -4.11
CA LEU A 54 -7.85 20.05 -3.20
C LEU A 54 -7.32 19.88 -1.77
N LYS A 55 -7.15 20.99 -1.07
CA LYS A 55 -6.78 21.02 0.34
C LYS A 55 -7.98 21.48 1.16
N GLU A 56 -8.38 20.65 2.11
CA GLU A 56 -9.50 20.90 3.01
C GLU A 56 -9.07 20.50 4.42
N ASP A 57 -9.05 21.46 5.33
CA ASP A 57 -8.54 21.30 6.70
C ASP A 57 -7.15 20.64 6.76
N LYS A 58 -7.10 19.39 7.26
CA LYS A 58 -5.90 18.56 7.42
C LYS A 58 -5.80 17.44 6.38
N ILE A 59 -6.65 17.48 5.36
CA ILE A 59 -6.73 16.48 4.30
C ILE A 59 -6.27 17.10 2.98
N LYS A 60 -5.33 16.42 2.32
CA LYS A 60 -4.95 16.68 0.94
C LYS A 60 -5.58 15.63 0.05
N LYS A 61 -6.53 16.06 -0.80
CA LYS A 61 -7.22 15.21 -1.76
C LYS A 61 -6.57 15.36 -3.13
N ILE A 62 -6.18 14.26 -3.74
CA ILE A 62 -5.62 14.20 -5.09
C ILE A 62 -6.62 13.43 -5.96
N HIS A 63 -7.11 14.06 -7.01
CA HIS A 63 -7.87 13.38 -8.06
C HIS A 63 -6.93 13.11 -9.23
N TYR A 64 -6.96 11.87 -9.69
CA TYR A 64 -6.19 11.36 -10.82
C TYR A 64 -7.14 11.05 -11.96
N LYS A 65 -6.75 11.50 -13.16
CA LYS A 65 -7.37 11.09 -14.41
C LYS A 65 -6.30 10.43 -15.28
N PHE A 66 -6.50 9.15 -15.53
CA PHE A 66 -5.57 8.33 -16.32
C PHE A 66 -5.92 8.39 -17.81
N ASP A 67 -4.95 8.07 -18.67
CA ASP A 67 -5.12 8.07 -20.14
C ASP A 67 -6.18 7.08 -20.63
N ASP A 68 -6.42 6.00 -19.89
CA ASP A 68 -7.49 5.02 -20.18
C ASP A 68 -8.90 5.50 -19.76
N GLY A 69 -8.98 6.73 -19.26
CA GLY A 69 -10.21 7.37 -18.79
C GLY A 69 -10.71 6.80 -17.47
N LYS A 70 -9.89 6.05 -16.71
CA LYS A 70 -10.19 5.74 -15.31
C LYS A 70 -9.93 6.98 -14.45
N GLU A 71 -10.64 7.05 -13.32
CA GLU A 71 -10.43 8.06 -12.30
C GLU A 71 -10.15 7.41 -10.96
N MET A 72 -9.28 8.03 -10.17
CA MET A 72 -8.96 7.62 -8.81
C MET A 72 -8.89 8.86 -7.92
N VAL A 73 -9.33 8.73 -6.67
CA VAL A 73 -9.14 9.76 -5.63
C VAL A 73 -8.33 9.17 -4.50
N GLU A 74 -7.30 9.90 -4.08
CA GLU A 74 -6.55 9.62 -2.86
C GLU A 74 -6.69 10.76 -1.86
N GLU A 75 -6.78 10.41 -0.58
CA GLU A 75 -6.82 11.36 0.51
C GLU A 75 -5.68 11.10 1.48
N TYR A 76 -4.91 12.14 1.76
CA TYR A 76 -3.76 12.08 2.65
C TYR A 76 -3.98 12.98 3.84
N ASN A 77 -3.58 12.50 5.03
CA ASN A 77 -3.43 13.39 6.17
C ASN A 77 -2.16 14.25 5.98
N ILE A 78 -2.28 15.57 6.14
CA ILE A 78 -1.16 16.50 5.91
C ILE A 78 -0.08 16.38 6.99
N ASP A 79 -0.47 16.18 8.25
CA ASP A 79 0.44 16.12 9.39
C ASP A 79 1.21 14.78 9.40
N THR A 80 0.51 13.67 9.13
CA THR A 80 1.11 12.33 9.24
C THR A 80 1.64 11.79 7.92
N GLN A 81 1.21 12.36 6.79
CA GLN A 81 1.52 11.95 5.40
C GLN A 81 0.96 10.56 5.03
N VAL A 82 0.04 10.05 5.85
CA VAL A 82 -0.56 8.73 5.64
C VAL A 82 -1.71 8.83 4.65
N LEU A 83 -1.76 7.89 3.68
CA LEU A 83 -2.90 7.66 2.81
C LEU A 83 -4.08 7.14 3.65
N LEU A 84 -5.12 7.96 3.79
CA LEU A 84 -6.33 7.65 4.54
C LEU A 84 -7.35 6.91 3.68
N ARG A 85 -7.50 7.32 2.42
CA ARG A 85 -8.46 6.75 1.48
C ARG A 85 -7.89 6.67 0.08
N ARG A 86 -8.18 5.57 -0.63
CA ARG A 86 -8.00 5.43 -2.08
C ARG A 86 -9.27 4.83 -2.64
N ALA A 87 -9.89 5.51 -3.60
CA ALA A 87 -11.11 5.05 -4.26
C ALA A 87 -11.01 5.18 -5.78
N TRP A 88 -11.56 4.22 -6.50
CA TRP A 88 -11.58 4.14 -7.95
C TRP A 88 -12.99 4.38 -8.49
N LYS A 89 -13.11 5.15 -9.57
CA LYS A 89 -14.40 5.33 -10.24
C LYS A 89 -14.64 4.18 -11.21
N VAL A 90 -15.63 3.35 -10.92
CA VAL A 90 -16.00 2.19 -11.74
C VAL A 90 -17.00 2.62 -12.80
N LYS A 91 -16.67 2.46 -14.09
CA LYS A 91 -17.60 2.77 -15.19
C LYS A 91 -18.88 1.93 -15.07
N ALA A 92 -20.06 2.57 -15.15
CA ALA A 92 -21.33 1.85 -15.13
C ALA A 92 -21.54 1.05 -16.42
N LYS A 93 -22.14 -0.13 -16.33
CA LYS A 93 -22.41 -1.00 -17.49
C LYS A 93 -23.46 -0.43 -18.48
N LEU A 94 -24.21 0.61 -18.08
CA LEU A 94 -25.37 1.15 -18.79
C LEU A 94 -25.37 2.70 -18.85
N GLY A 95 -24.19 3.33 -19.00
CA GLY A 95 -24.10 4.78 -19.25
C GLY A 95 -24.46 5.71 -18.09
N GLY A 96 -24.77 5.17 -16.90
CA GLY A 96 -24.97 5.96 -15.68
C GLY A 96 -23.65 6.43 -15.04
N GLU A 97 -23.74 7.31 -14.04
CA GLU A 97 -22.59 7.71 -13.24
C GLU A 97 -21.99 6.49 -12.52
N GLY A 98 -20.67 6.34 -12.63
CA GLY A 98 -19.93 5.22 -12.05
C GLY A 98 -19.90 5.26 -10.53
N LYS A 99 -20.01 4.10 -9.87
CA LYS A 99 -19.85 3.98 -8.41
C LYS A 99 -18.37 4.07 -8.04
N TRP A 100 -18.09 4.64 -6.87
CA TRP A 100 -16.75 4.66 -6.29
C TRP A 100 -16.49 3.36 -5.54
N ASP A 101 -15.45 2.63 -5.93
CA ASP A 101 -14.98 1.43 -5.25
C ASP A 101 -13.80 1.80 -4.34
N VAL A 102 -13.93 1.56 -3.04
CA VAL A 102 -12.95 1.99 -2.03
C VAL A 102 -11.94 0.88 -1.78
N GLU A 103 -10.70 1.10 -2.23
CA GLU A 103 -9.58 0.16 -2.04
C GLU A 103 -8.98 0.26 -0.63
N VAL A 104 -8.87 1.48 -0.09
CA VAL A 104 -8.32 1.80 1.23
C VAL A 104 -9.22 2.83 1.89
N GLY A 105 -9.43 2.72 3.20
CA GLY A 105 -10.21 3.66 3.98
C GLY A 105 -11.62 3.15 4.30
N ASP A 106 -12.39 4.02 4.94
CA ASP A 106 -13.80 3.75 5.22
C ASP A 106 -14.63 3.91 3.93
N PRO A 107 -15.67 3.07 3.72
CA PRO A 107 -16.54 3.18 2.55
C PRO A 107 -17.14 4.59 2.49
N ILE A 108 -17.27 5.11 1.27
CA ILE A 108 -17.97 6.38 1.07
C ILE A 108 -19.43 6.10 1.41
N PRO A 109 -20.04 6.83 2.37
CA PRO A 109 -21.45 6.71 2.62
C PRO A 109 -22.17 6.99 1.30
N ASP A 110 -22.93 6.02 0.80
CA ASP A 110 -23.88 6.32 -0.26
C ASP A 110 -24.74 7.47 0.28
N GLY A 111 -24.65 8.64 -0.36
CA GLY A 111 -25.53 9.76 -0.02
C GLY A 111 -26.98 9.25 0.01
N ILE A 112 -27.80 9.83 0.90
CA ILE A 112 -29.21 9.46 1.10
C ILE A 112 -29.79 9.02 -0.25
N PRO A 113 -30.19 7.74 -0.42
CA PRO A 113 -30.70 7.29 -1.69
C PRO A 113 -31.91 8.17 -2.01
N THR A 114 -31.78 9.01 -3.04
CA THR A 114 -32.88 9.84 -3.57
C THR A 114 -34.00 8.99 -4.17
N ASN A 115 -33.85 7.66 -4.13
CA ASN A 115 -34.83 6.71 -4.58
C ASN A 115 -35.37 5.91 -3.38
N MET A 116 -36.52 6.37 -2.85
CA MET A 116 -37.32 5.71 -1.81
C MET A 116 -37.81 4.29 -2.19
N GLU A 117 -37.47 3.78 -3.37
CA GLU A 117 -37.87 2.46 -3.86
C GLU A 117 -36.74 1.41 -3.86
N ALA A 118 -35.54 1.75 -3.36
CA ALA A 118 -34.42 0.83 -3.31
C ALA A 118 -34.47 -0.10 -2.07
N ALA A 119 -35.29 -1.13 -2.17
CA ALA A 119 -35.26 -2.41 -1.44
C ALA A 119 -35.34 -2.38 0.11
N ASP A 120 -36.44 -2.93 0.63
CA ASP A 120 -36.71 -3.30 2.04
C ASP A 120 -35.80 -4.45 2.56
N ILE A 121 -34.71 -4.74 1.84
CA ILE A 121 -33.75 -5.81 2.14
C ILE A 121 -32.40 -5.15 2.38
N THR A 122 -32.00 -5.09 3.64
CA THR A 122 -30.68 -4.62 4.06
C THR A 122 -29.83 -5.80 4.53
N GLU A 123 -28.52 -5.73 4.27
CA GLU A 123 -27.58 -6.72 4.79
C GLU A 123 -27.63 -6.78 6.32
N ARG A 124 -27.51 -7.99 6.87
CA ARG A 124 -27.59 -8.17 8.32
C ARG A 124 -26.32 -7.59 8.98
N ASN A 125 -26.50 -6.77 10.01
CA ASN A 125 -25.41 -6.11 10.71
C ASN A 125 -24.45 -7.06 11.46
N ASP A 126 -24.80 -8.34 11.61
CA ASP A 126 -23.98 -9.37 12.25
C ASP A 126 -23.04 -10.09 11.25
N GLN A 127 -23.10 -9.79 9.96
CA GLN A 127 -22.22 -10.42 8.97
C GLN A 127 -20.77 -9.88 9.12
N PRO A 128 -19.73 -10.68 8.82
CA PRO A 128 -18.36 -10.20 8.89
C PRO A 128 -18.09 -9.01 7.96
N GLN A 129 -17.70 -7.87 8.54
CA GLN A 129 -17.41 -6.64 7.80
C GLN A 129 -15.92 -6.36 7.81
N LEU A 130 -15.31 -6.35 6.62
CA LEU A 130 -13.90 -6.04 6.41
C LEU A 130 -13.73 -4.54 6.16
N THR A 131 -12.81 -3.93 6.88
CA THR A 131 -12.33 -2.56 6.64
C THR A 131 -10.81 -2.56 6.55
N ARG A 132 -10.28 -1.62 5.78
CA ARG A 132 -8.85 -1.52 5.51
C ARG A 132 -8.35 -0.12 5.80
N ARG A 133 -7.24 -0.03 6.54
CA ARG A 133 -6.62 1.24 6.91
C ARG A 133 -5.11 1.14 6.77
N ASN A 134 -4.50 2.29 6.53
CA ASN A 134 -3.06 2.41 6.56
C ASN A 134 -2.64 3.23 7.78
N THR A 135 -1.51 2.86 8.35
CA THR A 135 -0.75 3.72 9.26
C THR A 135 0.56 4.10 8.60
N ARG A 136 1.40 4.85 9.32
CA ARG A 136 2.74 5.21 8.83
C ARG A 136 3.61 3.98 8.56
N VAL A 137 3.47 2.92 9.37
CA VAL A 137 4.38 1.76 9.34
C VAL A 137 3.69 0.43 9.04
N ASN A 138 2.35 0.39 9.06
CA ASN A 138 1.60 -0.84 8.85
C ASN A 138 0.47 -0.67 7.83
N LEU A 139 0.10 -1.77 7.20
CA LEU A 139 -1.19 -1.99 6.56
C LEU A 139 -2.08 -2.75 7.56
N GLU A 140 -3.34 -2.34 7.70
CA GLU A 140 -4.24 -2.91 8.71
C GLU A 140 -5.56 -3.32 8.09
N TRP A 141 -6.02 -4.52 8.44
CA TRP A 141 -7.35 -5.02 8.13
C TRP A 141 -8.09 -5.31 9.44
N ARG A 142 -9.32 -4.82 9.54
CA ARG A 142 -10.20 -5.08 10.68
C ARG A 142 -11.44 -5.78 10.17
N ILE A 143 -11.67 -6.98 10.68
CA ILE A 143 -12.84 -7.79 10.33
C ILE A 143 -13.72 -7.87 11.58
N ARG A 144 -14.81 -7.11 11.58
CA ARG A 144 -15.80 -7.09 12.66
C ARG A 144 -16.72 -8.31 12.57
N ASN A 145 -17.51 -8.53 13.63
CA ASN A 145 -18.49 -9.60 13.74
C ASN A 145 -17.90 -11.00 13.61
N LEU A 146 -16.72 -11.18 14.17
CA LEU A 146 -16.01 -12.43 14.25
C LEU A 146 -16.00 -12.87 15.71
N PRO A 147 -16.87 -13.79 16.15
CA PRO A 147 -17.11 -14.05 17.58
C PRO A 147 -16.12 -15.06 18.19
N TYR A 148 -15.33 -15.76 17.37
CA TYR A 148 -14.41 -16.77 17.88
C TYR A 148 -13.19 -16.12 18.52
N PRO A 149 -12.53 -16.78 19.48
CA PRO A 149 -11.31 -16.24 20.08
C PRO A 149 -10.10 -16.39 19.14
N ILE A 150 -9.00 -15.69 19.44
CA ILE A 150 -7.83 -15.57 18.54
C ILE A 150 -7.25 -16.92 18.12
N GLU A 151 -7.19 -17.89 19.04
CA GLU A 151 -6.67 -19.24 18.83
C GLU A 151 -7.46 -20.07 17.80
N THR A 152 -8.69 -19.65 17.49
CA THR A 152 -9.50 -20.29 16.44
C THR A 152 -9.05 -19.87 15.05
N TYR A 153 -8.36 -18.72 14.91
CA TYR A 153 -7.94 -18.18 13.63
C TYR A 153 -6.52 -18.61 13.26
N SER A 154 -6.33 -18.87 11.98
CA SER A 154 -5.03 -19.01 11.33
C SER A 154 -4.91 -17.91 10.28
N VAL A 155 -3.84 -17.11 10.38
CA VAL A 155 -3.52 -16.03 9.43
C VAL A 155 -2.16 -16.33 8.80
N SER A 156 -2.16 -16.62 7.51
CA SER A 156 -0.97 -17.07 6.78
C SER A 156 -0.72 -16.26 5.51
N ALA A 157 0.53 -15.88 5.26
CA ALA A 157 0.99 -15.39 3.96
C ALA A 157 0.92 -16.53 2.92
N ASN A 158 0.30 -16.28 1.77
CA ASN A 158 0.32 -17.17 0.63
C ASN A 158 0.89 -16.43 -0.58
N ASN A 159 2.09 -16.82 -1.01
CA ASN A 159 2.77 -16.18 -2.15
C ASN A 159 2.29 -16.69 -3.51
N ASP A 160 1.76 -17.92 -3.59
CA ASP A 160 1.22 -18.47 -4.84
C ASP A 160 0.02 -17.64 -5.33
N GLU A 161 -0.86 -17.25 -4.41
CA GLU A 161 -2.01 -16.40 -4.68
C GLU A 161 -1.71 -14.91 -4.45
N ARG A 162 -0.56 -14.57 -3.85
CA ARG A 162 -0.21 -13.22 -3.38
C ARG A 162 -1.29 -12.60 -2.47
N ARG A 163 -1.77 -13.39 -1.51
CA ARG A 163 -2.83 -13.00 -0.56
C ARG A 163 -2.48 -13.39 0.87
N ILE A 164 -3.00 -12.64 1.84
CA ILE A 164 -3.04 -13.10 3.23
C ILE A 164 -4.31 -13.94 3.41
N ILE A 165 -4.15 -15.18 3.82
CA ILE A 165 -5.26 -16.13 3.98
C ILE A 165 -5.65 -16.22 5.45
N ILE A 166 -6.92 -16.02 5.73
CA ILE A 166 -7.53 -16.16 7.04
C ILE A 166 -8.45 -17.37 7.01
N ARG A 167 -8.28 -18.28 7.96
CA ARG A 167 -9.12 -19.47 8.11
C ARG A 167 -9.44 -19.68 9.59
N THR A 168 -10.55 -20.35 9.88
CA THR A 168 -10.83 -20.85 11.23
C THR A 168 -10.70 -22.37 11.31
N THR A 169 -10.28 -22.89 12.47
CA THR A 169 -10.18 -24.33 12.73
C THR A 169 -11.53 -25.05 12.61
N ASN A 170 -12.62 -24.37 13.00
CA ASN A 170 -13.99 -24.86 12.86
C ASN A 170 -14.57 -24.70 11.44
N LYS A 171 -13.80 -24.20 10.47
CA LYS A 171 -14.20 -23.98 9.07
C LYS A 171 -15.39 -23.05 8.85
N LYS A 172 -15.74 -22.23 9.85
CA LYS A 172 -16.84 -21.25 9.77
C LYS A 172 -16.46 -19.95 9.06
N TYR A 173 -15.17 -19.66 8.93
CA TYR A 173 -14.71 -18.45 8.25
C TYR A 173 -13.49 -18.72 7.38
N PHE A 174 -13.52 -18.15 6.18
CA PHE A 174 -12.42 -18.15 5.22
C PHE A 174 -12.41 -16.82 4.48
N LYS A 175 -11.26 -16.14 4.42
CA LYS A 175 -11.11 -14.89 3.67
C LYS A 175 -9.70 -14.79 3.09
N LYS A 176 -9.63 -14.31 1.85
CA LYS A 176 -8.38 -13.91 1.21
C LYS A 176 -8.31 -12.38 1.25
N LEU A 177 -7.23 -11.83 1.79
CA LEU A 177 -6.98 -10.40 1.80
C LEU A 177 -5.97 -10.07 0.72
N GLU A 178 -6.33 -9.08 -0.09
CA GLU A 178 -5.45 -8.53 -1.11
C GLU A 178 -4.46 -7.55 -0.48
N VAL A 179 -3.24 -7.51 -1.01
CA VAL A 179 -2.21 -6.56 -0.59
C VAL A 179 -1.66 -5.84 -1.82
N PRO A 180 -2.46 -4.94 -2.45
CA PRO A 180 -2.12 -4.32 -3.73
C PRO A 180 -0.78 -3.58 -3.73
N GLU A 181 -0.34 -3.04 -2.60
CA GLU A 181 0.94 -2.32 -2.47
C GLU A 181 2.13 -3.22 -2.75
N LEU A 182 2.11 -4.45 -2.22
CA LEU A 182 3.15 -5.43 -2.50
C LEU A 182 3.02 -5.95 -3.93
N ASP A 183 1.79 -6.08 -4.44
CA ASP A 183 1.54 -6.44 -5.83
C ASP A 183 2.18 -5.44 -6.80
N ARG A 184 1.93 -4.14 -6.57
CA ARG A 184 2.46 -3.00 -7.35
C ARG A 184 3.98 -2.91 -7.31
N LEU A 185 4.59 -3.26 -6.18
CA LEU A 185 6.05 -3.25 -6.00
C LEU A 185 6.71 -4.59 -6.34
N ASN A 186 5.92 -5.59 -6.76
CA ASN A 186 6.38 -6.95 -7.00
C ASN A 186 7.15 -7.55 -5.80
N LEU A 187 6.69 -7.26 -4.58
CA LEU A 187 7.26 -7.79 -3.35
C LEU A 187 6.53 -9.06 -2.90
N PRO A 188 7.24 -10.06 -2.37
CA PRO A 188 6.62 -11.22 -1.75
C PRO A 188 5.97 -10.85 -0.41
N LEU A 189 4.97 -11.63 -0.01
CA LEU A 189 4.41 -11.60 1.33
C LEU A 189 5.31 -12.36 2.29
N GLU A 190 5.67 -11.71 3.40
CA GLU A 190 6.48 -12.33 4.45
C GLU A 190 5.63 -12.61 5.69
N GLN A 191 5.58 -13.87 6.12
CA GLN A 191 4.83 -14.27 7.32
C GLN A 191 5.30 -13.51 8.58
N ALA A 192 6.59 -13.21 8.68
CA ALA A 192 7.18 -12.50 9.82
C ALA A 192 6.64 -11.07 9.99
N ASN A 193 6.11 -10.46 8.92
CA ASN A 193 5.52 -9.12 8.96
C ASN A 193 4.03 -9.15 9.36
N ILE A 194 3.40 -10.33 9.43
CA ILE A 194 2.00 -10.48 9.81
C ILE A 194 1.87 -10.63 11.31
N GLN A 195 1.00 -9.82 11.90
CA GLN A 195 0.53 -9.96 13.28
C GLN A 195 -0.98 -9.97 13.30
N ALA A 196 -1.57 -10.75 14.19
CA ALA A 196 -3.02 -10.84 14.36
C ALA A 196 -3.38 -10.73 15.84
N SER A 197 -4.46 -10.01 16.12
CA SER A 197 -5.06 -9.93 17.44
C SER A 197 -6.58 -9.93 17.33
N HIS A 198 -7.27 -10.33 18.39
CA HIS A 198 -8.72 -10.35 18.42
C HIS A 198 -9.23 -9.64 19.66
N LYS A 199 -10.13 -8.68 19.48
CA LYS A 199 -10.76 -7.93 20.58
C LYS A 199 -12.13 -7.43 20.16
N TYR A 200 -13.11 -7.49 21.07
CA TYR A 200 -14.47 -6.96 20.83
C TYR A 200 -15.08 -7.50 19.53
N ASN A 201 -15.07 -8.83 19.34
CA ASN A 201 -15.56 -9.51 18.13
C ASN A 201 -14.96 -8.98 16.82
N THR A 202 -13.72 -8.48 16.88
CA THR A 202 -13.00 -7.93 15.74
C THR A 202 -11.63 -8.58 15.64
N LEU A 203 -11.37 -9.25 14.52
CA LEU A 203 -10.05 -9.70 14.16
C LEU A 203 -9.29 -8.53 13.52
N ILE A 204 -8.14 -8.17 14.09
CA ILE A 204 -7.26 -7.11 13.62
C ILE A 204 -6.00 -7.78 13.08
N ILE A 205 -5.77 -7.63 11.79
CA ILE A 205 -4.58 -8.11 11.08
C ILE A 205 -3.73 -6.90 10.74
N VAL A 206 -2.46 -6.96 11.10
CA VAL A 206 -1.47 -5.93 10.84
C VAL A 206 -0.38 -6.55 9.99
N TYR A 207 0.00 -5.88 8.90
CA TYR A 207 1.17 -6.21 8.10
C TYR A 207 2.18 -5.07 8.19
N LYS A 208 3.35 -5.35 8.75
CA LYS A 208 4.45 -4.38 8.83
C LYS A 208 4.95 -4.05 7.42
N LYS A 209 4.96 -2.77 7.05
CA LYS A 209 5.41 -2.35 5.72
C LYS A 209 6.91 -2.65 5.56
N PRO A 210 7.32 -3.29 4.46
CA PRO A 210 8.73 -3.47 4.16
C PRO A 210 9.34 -2.13 3.74
N GLN A 211 10.66 -1.97 3.92
CA GLN A 211 11.35 -0.71 3.66
C GLN A 211 11.10 -0.14 2.24
N PRO A 212 11.10 -0.95 1.15
CA PRO A 212 10.83 -0.42 -0.18
C PRO A 212 9.43 0.21 -0.33
N LEU A 213 8.43 -0.27 0.42
CA LEU A 213 7.10 0.34 0.43
C LEU A 213 7.11 1.69 1.15
N LEU A 214 7.81 1.77 2.29
CA LEU A 214 7.95 3.03 3.04
C LEU A 214 8.67 4.11 2.22
N ASP A 215 9.74 3.72 1.52
CA ASP A 215 10.51 4.64 0.67
C ASP A 215 9.66 5.14 -0.50
N MET A 216 8.92 4.24 -1.16
CA MET A 216 8.00 4.61 -2.24
C MET A 216 6.89 5.55 -1.77
N GLU A 217 6.23 5.26 -0.64
CA GLU A 217 5.18 6.12 -0.09
C GLU A 217 5.71 7.53 0.26
N LYS A 218 6.89 7.59 0.87
CA LYS A 218 7.55 8.85 1.23
C LYS A 218 7.87 9.67 -0.02
N GLU A 219 8.54 9.08 -1.00
CA GLU A 219 8.88 9.77 -2.24
C GLU A 219 7.62 10.20 -3.01
N TRP A 220 6.61 9.34 -3.08
CA TRP A 220 5.36 9.67 -3.74
C TRP A 220 4.68 10.88 -3.10
N TYR A 221 4.68 10.95 -1.77
CA TYR A 221 4.15 12.12 -1.08
C TYR A 221 4.93 13.42 -1.41
N GLU A 222 6.26 13.34 -1.57
CA GLU A 222 7.07 14.48 -2.03
C GLU A 222 6.71 14.91 -3.47
N GLU A 223 6.42 13.96 -4.38
CA GLU A 223 5.89 14.28 -5.71
C GLU A 223 4.53 14.99 -5.63
N LEU A 224 3.65 14.52 -4.75
CA LEU A 224 2.34 15.15 -4.55
C LEU A 224 2.44 16.58 -4.02
N LYS A 225 3.48 16.93 -3.25
CA LYS A 225 3.71 18.33 -2.82
C LYS A 225 3.91 19.30 -3.97
N LYS A 226 4.38 18.82 -5.13
CA LYS A 226 4.59 19.65 -6.33
C LYS A 226 3.28 20.00 -7.02
N VAL A 227 2.21 19.24 -6.78
CA VAL A 227 0.88 19.52 -7.33
C VAL A 227 0.25 20.67 -6.55
N LYS A 228 0.03 21.80 -7.25
CA LYS A 228 -0.61 23.00 -6.68
C LYS A 228 -2.09 22.75 -6.41
N ALA A 229 -2.63 23.30 -5.32
CA ALA A 229 -4.05 23.20 -5.05
C ALA A 229 -4.85 24.13 -5.97
N VAL A 230 -6.06 23.73 -6.37
CA VAL A 230 -6.93 24.52 -7.26
C VAL A 230 -7.24 25.90 -6.68
N LYS A 231 -7.36 26.02 -5.35
CA LYS A 231 -7.56 27.32 -4.66
C LYS A 231 -6.34 28.26 -4.69
N ASP A 232 -5.14 27.72 -4.96
CA ASP A 232 -3.90 28.50 -5.03
C ASP A 232 -3.60 29.01 -6.45
N ILE A 233 -4.46 28.68 -7.42
CA ILE A 233 -4.38 29.22 -8.79
C ILE A 233 -5.17 30.53 -8.78
N PRO A 234 -4.56 31.69 -9.04
CA PRO A 234 -5.31 32.94 -9.13
C PRO A 234 -6.39 32.79 -10.21
N ASP A 235 -7.65 33.00 -9.82
CA ASP A 235 -8.83 32.96 -10.68
C ASP A 235 -8.62 33.88 -11.89
N ASN A 236 -8.21 33.31 -13.02
CA ASN A 236 -8.14 34.02 -14.29
C ASN A 236 -9.34 33.67 -15.18
N CYS A 237 -10.48 33.34 -14.55
CA CYS A 237 -11.76 33.20 -15.23
C CYS A 237 -12.31 34.59 -15.54
N LYS A 238 -11.95 35.12 -16.71
CA LYS A 238 -12.74 36.18 -17.35
C LYS A 238 -14.07 35.55 -17.80
N ALA A 239 -15.15 35.87 -17.09
CA ALA A 239 -16.48 35.71 -17.64
C ALA A 239 -16.59 36.60 -18.88
N GLN A 240 -17.01 36.01 -19.99
CA GLN A 240 -17.30 36.70 -21.24
C GLN A 240 -18.81 36.86 -21.39
#